data_AF-A0A9D7LHR4-F1
#
_entry.id   AF-A0A9D7LHR4-F1
#
_cell.length_a   1.000
_cell.length_b   1.000
_cell.length_c   1.000
_cell.angle_alpha   90.00
_cell.angle_beta   90.00
_cell.angle_gamma   90.00
#
_symmetry.space_group_name_H-M   'P 1'
#
loop_
_entity.id
_entity.type
_entity.pdbx_description
1 polymer ?
#
loop_
_entity_poly.entity_id
_entity_poly.type
_entity_poly.pdbx_seq_one_letter_code
_entity_poly.pdbx_strand_id
1 'polypeptide(L)'
;MKILPLFLAGSLVANAALLVVVLKPSADDQASAVNKPVIRRSSTTAAPTLVTADLQETLATGDAAALTAAGMSPEAARQLIIGRAYARQRDRMRALRNPTDDGAAYWQRESGPEGFGRRTREQRLEMRKIQREFQDEVRAALGEDPYADLGRTNSLLSFLPADRREQLRRIEEDYSELMSEVYGEAGNVQLPSDREKLKLLQTEKERDIAAALGPEAYEQYLLRVSPTAGNIRNRYGAAIKDEAQYRQIFALQKAFDDRFSTGYFRETPTADERQARRDAEYQLQQSIAAVLGPEQMQVAQRSNDFEYRTLTALTSRLNLPAGTPERIYSARDTYAAQSQQINANTALSREERTRQIQALADRAQADLQRTLGAEGAQTYAQRSNWLNTLKRGTAFTTTSTGAPGAAINFASPGVAPVPPGK
;
A
#
# COMPACT_ATOMS: atom_id res chain seq x y z
N MET A 1 -6.40 -43.80 -23.24
CA MET A 1 -6.78 -42.75 -24.21
C MET A 1 -8.30 -42.72 -24.33
N LYS A 2 -8.92 -41.53 -24.50
CA LYS A 2 -10.37 -41.20 -24.59
C LYS A 2 -11.05 -40.52 -23.38
N ILE A 3 -10.33 -39.71 -22.57
CA ILE A 3 -10.98 -38.85 -21.55
C ILE A 3 -11.41 -37.49 -22.14
N LEU A 4 -10.68 -36.96 -23.11
CA LEU A 4 -11.00 -35.68 -23.78
C LEU A 4 -12.38 -35.62 -24.48
N PRO A 5 -12.84 -36.63 -25.24
CA PRO A 5 -14.14 -36.54 -25.91
C PRO A 5 -15.33 -36.55 -24.95
N LEU A 6 -15.17 -37.12 -23.74
CA LEU A 6 -16.21 -37.18 -22.71
C LEU A 6 -16.43 -35.83 -22.03
N PHE A 7 -15.35 -35.06 -21.82
CA PHE A 7 -15.45 -33.68 -21.31
C PHE A 7 -16.08 -32.71 -22.32
N LEU A 8 -15.75 -32.86 -23.61
CA LEU A 8 -16.34 -32.05 -24.68
C LEU A 8 -17.83 -32.34 -24.87
N ALA A 9 -18.24 -33.62 -24.79
CA ALA A 9 -19.66 -33.98 -24.84
C ALA A 9 -20.43 -33.43 -23.62
N GLY A 10 -19.85 -33.50 -22.42
CA GLY A 10 -20.46 -32.96 -21.20
C GLY A 10 -20.64 -31.44 -21.23
N SER A 11 -19.65 -30.71 -21.76
CA SER A 11 -19.72 -29.25 -21.89
C SER A 11 -20.77 -28.78 -22.90
N LEU A 12 -20.99 -29.55 -23.98
CA LEU A 12 -22.00 -29.23 -24.99
C LEU A 12 -23.43 -29.44 -24.46
N VAL A 13 -23.66 -30.50 -23.69
CA VAL A 13 -24.96 -30.77 -23.07
C VAL A 13 -25.30 -29.72 -22.00
N ALA A 14 -24.31 -29.29 -21.20
CA ALA A 14 -24.50 -28.24 -20.20
C ALA A 14 -24.84 -26.87 -20.82
N ASN A 15 -24.17 -26.50 -21.92
CA ASN A 15 -24.45 -25.25 -22.62
C ASN A 15 -25.80 -25.26 -23.35
N ALA A 16 -26.22 -26.42 -23.88
CA ALA A 16 -27.55 -26.58 -24.49
C ALA A 16 -28.68 -26.50 -23.45
N ALA A 17 -28.49 -27.07 -22.24
CA ALA A 17 -29.46 -26.97 -21.16
C ALA A 17 -29.64 -25.53 -20.65
N LEU A 18 -28.55 -24.74 -20.60
CA LEU A 18 -28.59 -23.35 -20.17
C LEU A 18 -29.39 -22.46 -21.16
N LEU A 19 -29.24 -22.71 -22.46
CA LEU A 19 -29.98 -21.99 -23.51
C LEU A 19 -31.49 -22.28 -23.48
N VAL A 20 -31.90 -23.51 -23.10
CA VAL A 20 -33.32 -23.88 -22.97
C VAL A 20 -33.97 -23.24 -21.73
N VAL A 21 -33.21 -22.99 -20.66
CA VAL A 21 -33.70 -22.33 -19.44
C VAL A 21 -33.85 -20.81 -19.63
N VAL A 22 -32.94 -20.18 -20.39
CA VAL A 22 -32.93 -18.73 -20.60
C VAL A 22 -33.96 -18.29 -21.66
N LEU A 23 -34.36 -19.17 -22.57
CA LEU A 23 -35.25 -18.84 -23.69
C LEU A 23 -36.70 -19.31 -23.52
N LYS A 24 -37.11 -19.83 -22.36
CA LYS A 24 -38.52 -20.14 -22.11
C LYS A 24 -39.30 -18.87 -21.75
N PRO A 25 -40.29 -18.44 -22.56
CA PRO A 25 -41.22 -17.40 -22.16
C PRO A 25 -42.18 -17.98 -21.12
N SER A 26 -42.30 -17.32 -19.97
CA SER A 26 -43.31 -17.67 -18.96
C SER A 26 -44.71 -17.32 -19.49
N ALA A 27 -45.36 -18.31 -20.10
CA ALA A 27 -46.81 -18.39 -20.15
C ALA A 27 -47.23 -19.23 -18.94
N ASP A 28 -47.92 -18.61 -17.98
CA ASP A 28 -49.25 -19.07 -17.61
C ASP A 28 -49.93 -18.08 -16.67
N ASP A 29 -50.98 -17.53 -17.25
CA ASP A 29 -52.13 -16.91 -16.62
C ASP A 29 -53.07 -18.02 -16.09
N GLN A 30 -54.04 -17.64 -15.26
CA GLN A 30 -55.06 -18.47 -14.58
C GLN A 30 -54.57 -19.22 -13.33
N ALA A 31 -55.27 -19.29 -12.20
CA ALA A 31 -56.47 -18.65 -11.69
C ALA A 31 -56.68 -19.27 -10.30
N SER A 32 -56.72 -18.48 -9.23
CA SER A 32 -57.40 -18.87 -8.00
C SER A 32 -57.97 -17.62 -7.36
N ALA A 33 -59.29 -17.51 -7.47
CA ALA A 33 -60.09 -16.48 -6.84
C ALA A 33 -60.13 -16.72 -5.33
N VAL A 34 -59.99 -15.64 -4.54
CA VAL A 34 -60.98 -15.19 -3.53
C VAL A 34 -60.37 -14.02 -2.75
N ASN A 35 -61.21 -13.00 -2.51
CA ASN A 35 -61.03 -11.76 -1.75
C ASN A 35 -60.23 -10.62 -2.42
N LYS A 36 -60.97 -9.86 -3.24
CA LYS A 36 -60.61 -8.50 -3.65
C LYS A 36 -60.76 -7.54 -2.46
N PRO A 37 -59.69 -6.94 -1.90
CA PRO A 37 -59.84 -5.67 -1.22
C PRO A 37 -60.16 -4.63 -2.29
N VAL A 38 -61.32 -3.98 -2.14
CA VAL A 38 -61.71 -2.81 -2.92
C VAL A 38 -60.72 -1.68 -2.59
N ILE A 39 -59.67 -1.54 -3.39
CA ILE A 39 -58.88 -0.31 -3.41
C ILE A 39 -59.73 0.73 -4.14
N ARG A 40 -60.44 1.54 -3.35
CA ARG A 40 -60.98 2.83 -3.81
C ARG A 40 -59.81 3.60 -4.43
N ARG A 41 -59.86 3.82 -5.73
CA ARG A 41 -59.08 4.88 -6.37
C ARG A 41 -59.62 6.20 -5.83
N SER A 42 -58.97 6.72 -4.80
CA SER A 42 -59.09 8.13 -4.46
C SER A 42 -58.61 8.92 -5.67
N SER A 43 -59.54 9.64 -6.25
CA SER A 43 -59.36 10.67 -7.25
C SER A 43 -58.28 11.67 -6.86
N THR A 44 -57.44 12.01 -7.84
CA THR A 44 -56.82 13.32 -8.04
C THR A 44 -56.10 13.93 -6.83
N THR A 45 -54.82 13.66 -6.73
CA THR A 45 -53.87 14.71 -6.32
C THR A 45 -52.94 14.93 -7.50
N ALA A 46 -52.99 16.13 -8.04
CA ALA A 46 -52.17 16.56 -9.16
C ALA A 46 -50.71 16.17 -8.92
N ALA A 47 -50.08 15.54 -9.93
CA ALA A 47 -48.63 15.52 -9.99
C ALA A 47 -48.15 16.98 -9.90
N PRO A 48 -47.11 17.30 -9.13
CA PRO A 48 -46.47 18.61 -9.22
C PRO A 48 -45.77 18.70 -10.57
N THR A 49 -46.52 18.98 -11.62
CA THR A 49 -46.01 19.65 -12.82
C THR A 49 -45.63 21.05 -12.38
N LEU A 50 -44.35 21.26 -12.07
CA LEU A 50 -43.62 22.54 -12.15
C LEU A 50 -42.19 22.38 -11.59
N VAL A 51 -41.39 21.44 -12.09
CA VAL A 51 -39.93 21.45 -11.85
C VAL A 51 -39.14 20.75 -12.99
N THR A 52 -39.52 20.92 -14.25
CA THR A 52 -38.81 20.23 -15.36
C THR A 52 -37.96 21.16 -16.20
N ALA A 53 -38.45 22.35 -16.59
CA ALA A 53 -37.65 23.33 -17.33
C ALA A 53 -36.61 24.01 -16.42
N ASP A 54 -37.05 24.56 -15.28
CA ASP A 54 -36.16 25.18 -14.28
C ASP A 54 -35.12 24.20 -13.74
N LEU A 55 -35.50 22.93 -13.51
CA LEU A 55 -34.54 21.94 -13.04
C LEU A 55 -33.58 21.54 -14.15
N GLN A 56 -34.00 21.46 -15.42
CA GLN A 56 -33.09 21.20 -16.55
C GLN A 56 -32.10 22.35 -16.77
N GLU A 57 -32.55 23.60 -16.63
CA GLU A 57 -31.72 24.78 -16.74
C GLU A 57 -30.76 24.90 -15.54
N THR A 58 -31.27 24.67 -14.32
CA THR A 58 -30.46 24.59 -13.09
C THR A 58 -29.46 23.44 -13.17
N LEU A 59 -29.88 22.29 -13.71
CA LEU A 59 -28.99 21.19 -14.07
C LEU A 59 -27.95 21.68 -15.07
N ALA A 60 -28.23 22.47 -16.09
CA ALA A 60 -27.19 22.94 -17.00
C ALA A 60 -26.13 23.83 -16.30
N THR A 61 -26.50 24.61 -15.27
CA THR A 61 -25.58 25.53 -14.57
C THR A 61 -24.47 24.83 -13.78
N GLY A 62 -24.76 23.65 -13.21
CA GLY A 62 -23.79 22.94 -12.37
C GLY A 62 -23.50 23.60 -11.01
N ASP A 63 -24.33 24.56 -10.58
CA ASP A 63 -24.20 25.22 -9.28
C ASP A 63 -24.91 24.44 -8.16
N ALA A 64 -24.17 24.08 -7.11
CA ALA A 64 -24.69 23.36 -5.94
C ALA A 64 -25.80 24.12 -5.23
N ALA A 65 -25.66 25.44 -5.13
CA ALA A 65 -26.62 26.30 -4.45
C ALA A 65 -27.92 26.38 -5.25
N ALA A 66 -27.82 26.55 -6.58
CA ALA A 66 -28.96 26.55 -7.47
C ALA A 66 -29.68 25.19 -7.50
N LEU A 67 -28.95 24.07 -7.55
CA LEU A 67 -29.51 22.71 -7.51
C LEU A 67 -30.25 22.44 -6.19
N THR A 68 -29.68 22.89 -5.06
CA THR A 68 -30.31 22.77 -3.74
C THR A 68 -31.55 23.67 -3.64
N ALA A 69 -31.49 24.89 -4.17
CA ALA A 69 -32.63 25.82 -4.24
C ALA A 69 -33.77 25.29 -5.13
N ALA A 70 -33.44 24.51 -6.16
CA ALA A 70 -34.40 23.80 -7.01
C ALA A 70 -34.99 22.52 -6.38
N GLY A 71 -34.70 22.25 -5.10
CA GLY A 71 -35.31 21.17 -4.33
C GLY A 71 -34.56 19.83 -4.36
N MET A 72 -33.34 19.77 -4.93
CA MET A 72 -32.48 18.59 -4.73
C MET A 72 -31.95 18.54 -3.30
N SER A 73 -31.79 17.32 -2.76
CA SER A 73 -31.07 17.16 -1.50
C SER A 73 -29.63 17.65 -1.68
N PRO A 74 -29.02 18.27 -0.64
CA PRO A 74 -27.63 18.71 -0.72
C PRO A 74 -26.67 17.59 -1.12
N GLU A 75 -26.96 16.35 -0.72
CA GLU A 75 -26.18 15.18 -1.11
C GLU A 75 -26.30 14.85 -2.60
N ALA A 76 -27.52 14.84 -3.15
CA ALA A 76 -27.74 14.60 -4.57
C ALA A 76 -27.12 15.70 -5.45
N ALA A 77 -27.22 16.96 -5.03
CA ALA A 77 -26.58 18.09 -5.70
C ALA A 77 -25.04 17.91 -5.75
N ARG A 78 -24.41 17.50 -4.65
CA ARG A 78 -22.95 17.23 -4.59
C ARG A 78 -22.53 16.07 -5.48
N GLN A 79 -23.23 14.94 -5.42
CA GLN A 79 -22.92 13.77 -6.25
C GLN A 79 -22.99 14.11 -7.75
N LEU A 80 -23.99 14.90 -8.15
CA LEU A 80 -24.16 15.32 -9.52
C LEU A 80 -23.01 16.23 -9.99
N ILE A 81 -22.56 17.18 -9.17
CA ILE A 81 -21.45 18.08 -9.49
C ILE A 81 -20.15 17.30 -9.67
N ILE A 82 -19.84 16.40 -8.74
CA ILE A 82 -18.65 15.54 -8.83
C ILE A 82 -18.73 14.65 -10.08
N GLY A 83 -19.90 14.06 -10.36
CA GLY A 83 -20.09 13.24 -11.56
C GLY A 83 -19.83 14.01 -12.86
N ARG A 84 -20.19 15.30 -12.91
CA ARG A 84 -19.95 16.16 -14.07
C ARG A 84 -18.53 16.65 -14.17
N ALA A 85 -17.93 17.04 -13.05
CA ALA A 85 -16.52 17.34 -12.96
C ALA A 85 -15.69 16.17 -13.53
N TYR A 86 -16.03 14.95 -13.10
CA TYR A 86 -15.40 13.73 -13.58
C TYR A 86 -15.65 13.47 -15.08
N ALA A 87 -16.88 13.69 -15.57
CA ALA A 87 -17.17 13.57 -17.00
C ALA A 87 -16.34 14.53 -17.86
N ARG A 88 -16.26 15.82 -17.46
CA ARG A 88 -15.41 16.83 -18.13
C ARG A 88 -13.94 16.45 -18.08
N GLN A 89 -13.45 16.05 -16.91
CA GLN A 89 -12.08 15.60 -16.72
C GLN A 89 -11.75 14.45 -17.66
N ARG A 90 -12.60 13.41 -17.68
CA ARG A 90 -12.45 12.24 -18.54
C ARG A 90 -12.42 12.62 -20.02
N ASP A 91 -13.33 13.48 -20.46
CA ASP A 91 -13.43 13.87 -21.87
C ASP A 91 -12.23 14.72 -22.30
N ARG A 92 -11.75 15.64 -21.46
CA ARG A 92 -10.52 16.42 -21.71
C ARG A 92 -9.26 15.54 -21.68
N MET A 93 -9.17 14.59 -20.75
CA MET A 93 -8.07 13.62 -20.71
C MET A 93 -8.05 12.73 -21.96
N ARG A 94 -9.23 12.35 -22.47
CA ARG A 94 -9.37 11.60 -23.72
C ARG A 94 -8.92 12.43 -24.93
N ALA A 95 -9.25 13.72 -24.96
CA ALA A 95 -8.84 14.63 -26.04
C ALA A 95 -7.32 14.87 -26.09
N LEU A 96 -6.62 14.72 -24.96
CA LEU A 96 -5.16 14.80 -24.88
C LEU A 96 -4.44 13.49 -25.25
N ARG A 97 -5.17 12.43 -25.59
CA ARG A 97 -4.57 11.15 -25.99
C ARG A 97 -3.92 11.27 -27.38
N ASN A 98 -2.75 10.68 -27.55
CA ASN A 98 -2.07 10.71 -28.85
C ASN A 98 -2.85 9.86 -29.87
N PRO A 99 -3.06 10.35 -31.12
CA PRO A 99 -3.78 9.60 -32.16
C PRO A 99 -3.15 8.24 -32.50
N THR A 100 -1.83 8.13 -32.30
CA THR A 100 -1.07 6.89 -32.49
C THR A 100 -1.44 5.79 -31.49
N ASP A 101 -2.09 6.10 -30.36
CA ASP A 101 -2.56 5.11 -29.38
C ASP A 101 -3.89 4.44 -29.78
N ASP A 102 -4.69 5.12 -30.60
CA ASP A 102 -6.03 4.64 -30.99
C ASP A 102 -5.97 3.69 -32.21
N GLY A 103 -4.90 3.74 -33.01
CA GLY A 103 -4.64 2.86 -34.16
C GLY A 103 -3.59 1.76 -33.93
N ALA A 104 -2.82 1.81 -32.84
CA ALA A 104 -1.82 0.79 -32.54
C ALA A 104 -2.49 -0.53 -32.14
N ALA A 105 -2.05 -1.64 -32.76
CA ALA A 105 -2.47 -2.97 -32.37
C ALA A 105 -2.17 -3.22 -30.89
N TYR A 106 -2.99 -4.00 -30.17
CA TYR A 106 -2.84 -4.15 -28.73
C TYR A 106 -1.48 -4.75 -28.31
N TRP A 107 -0.80 -5.47 -29.20
CA TRP A 107 0.56 -6.01 -29.00
C TRP A 107 1.68 -5.01 -29.37
N GLN A 108 1.35 -3.92 -30.05
CA GLN A 108 2.22 -2.76 -30.31
C GLN A 108 1.93 -1.61 -29.34
N ARG A 109 0.93 -1.76 -28.46
CA ARG A 109 0.74 -0.86 -27.32
C ARG A 109 1.88 -1.10 -26.33
N GLU A 110 2.93 -0.33 -26.53
CA GLU A 110 4.10 -0.25 -25.68
C GLU A 110 3.65 0.18 -24.27
N SER A 111 3.36 -0.81 -23.43
CA SER A 111 2.84 -0.62 -22.07
C SER A 111 3.96 -0.29 -21.07
N GLY A 112 5.14 0.05 -21.58
CA GLY A 112 6.35 0.35 -20.81
C GLY A 112 6.61 1.86 -20.65
N PRO A 113 7.71 2.25 -19.97
CA PRO A 113 8.10 3.64 -19.74
C PRO A 113 8.18 4.49 -21.02
N GLU A 114 8.49 3.89 -22.17
CA GLU A 114 8.53 4.57 -23.48
C GLU A 114 7.15 5.05 -23.97
N GLY A 115 6.06 4.41 -23.54
CA GLY A 115 4.69 4.89 -23.78
C GLY A 115 4.34 6.16 -22.98
N PHE A 116 4.99 6.38 -21.83
CA PHE A 116 4.88 7.63 -21.07
C PHE A 116 5.69 8.77 -21.72
N GLY A 117 6.72 8.43 -22.49
CA GLY A 117 7.63 9.37 -23.16
C GLY A 117 7.07 10.03 -24.43
N ARG A 118 5.91 9.58 -24.94
CA ARG A 118 5.29 10.19 -26.14
C ARG A 118 4.45 11.44 -25.85
N ARG A 119 4.34 11.88 -24.59
CA ARG A 119 3.57 13.08 -24.24
C ARG A 119 4.45 14.32 -24.29
N THR A 120 4.03 15.34 -25.00
CA THR A 120 4.74 16.63 -25.05
C THR A 120 4.70 17.32 -23.68
N ARG A 121 5.61 18.28 -23.46
CA ARG A 121 5.59 19.14 -22.25
C ARG A 121 4.23 19.82 -22.06
N GLU A 122 3.65 20.33 -23.15
CA GLU A 122 2.33 20.98 -23.18
C GLU A 122 1.21 20.01 -22.80
N GLN A 123 1.20 18.79 -23.33
CA GLN A 123 0.22 17.77 -22.97
C GLN A 123 0.30 17.42 -21.47
N ARG A 124 1.52 17.30 -20.91
CA ARG A 124 1.69 17.05 -19.46
C ARG A 124 1.18 18.22 -18.62
N LEU A 125 1.45 19.45 -19.03
CA LEU A 125 0.95 20.66 -18.35
C LEU A 125 -0.59 20.71 -18.38
N GLU A 126 -1.21 20.40 -19.52
CA GLU A 126 -2.66 20.39 -19.65
C GLU A 126 -3.32 19.24 -18.86
N MET A 127 -2.73 18.05 -18.84
CA MET A 127 -3.20 16.96 -17.97
C MET A 127 -3.16 17.35 -16.49
N ARG A 128 -2.07 18.02 -16.04
CA ARG A 128 -1.96 18.53 -14.68
C ARG A 128 -3.01 19.60 -14.38
N LYS A 129 -3.23 20.52 -15.32
CA LYS A 129 -4.28 21.55 -15.20
C LYS A 129 -5.68 20.93 -15.08
N ILE A 130 -6.01 19.95 -15.93
CA ILE A 130 -7.28 19.20 -15.84
C ILE A 130 -7.43 18.52 -14.48
N GLN A 131 -6.35 17.94 -13.95
CA GLN A 131 -6.36 17.29 -12.65
C GLN A 131 -6.60 18.30 -11.51
N ARG A 132 -5.94 19.46 -11.54
CA ARG A 132 -6.14 20.53 -10.54
C ARG A 132 -7.55 21.09 -10.56
N GLU A 133 -8.06 21.44 -11.75
CA GLU A 133 -9.42 21.95 -11.91
C GLU A 133 -10.46 20.95 -11.39
N PHE A 134 -10.28 19.66 -11.66
CA PHE A 134 -11.13 18.61 -11.09
C PHE A 134 -11.07 18.56 -9.55
N GLN A 135 -9.87 18.59 -8.97
CA GLN A 135 -9.69 18.58 -7.51
C GLN A 135 -10.32 19.82 -6.85
N ASP A 136 -10.18 20.99 -7.46
CA ASP A 136 -10.75 22.24 -6.96
C ASP A 136 -12.28 22.23 -7.03
N GLU A 137 -12.88 21.69 -8.11
CA GLU A 137 -14.33 21.51 -8.22
C GLU A 137 -14.87 20.50 -7.18
N VAL A 138 -14.16 19.40 -6.95
CA VAL A 138 -14.51 18.41 -5.91
C VAL A 138 -14.42 19.02 -4.52
N ARG A 139 -13.37 19.82 -4.25
CA ARG A 139 -13.20 20.53 -2.98
C ARG A 139 -14.32 21.57 -2.79
N ALA A 140 -14.63 22.37 -3.81
CA ALA A 140 -15.72 23.34 -3.75
C ALA A 140 -17.08 22.67 -3.49
N ALA A 141 -17.33 21.48 -4.06
CA ALA A 141 -18.57 20.73 -3.87
C ALA A 141 -18.68 20.06 -2.49
N LEU A 142 -17.57 19.61 -1.91
CA LEU A 142 -17.56 18.83 -0.67
C LEU A 142 -17.21 19.65 0.59
N GLY A 143 -16.79 20.91 0.44
CA GLY A 143 -16.32 21.76 1.53
C GLY A 143 -14.83 21.59 1.82
N GLU A 144 -14.35 22.15 2.94
CA GLU A 144 -12.94 22.08 3.36
C GLU A 144 -12.49 20.61 3.45
N ASP A 145 -11.83 20.18 2.36
CA ASP A 145 -11.27 18.88 2.07
C ASP A 145 -11.89 17.66 2.80
N PRO A 146 -12.84 16.92 2.19
CA PRO A 146 -13.39 15.69 2.76
C PRO A 146 -12.35 14.57 2.92
N TYR A 147 -11.15 14.75 2.38
CA TYR A 147 -10.01 13.86 2.57
C TYR A 147 -8.98 14.38 3.58
N ALA A 148 -9.16 15.60 4.13
CA ALA A 148 -8.29 16.11 5.16
C ALA A 148 -8.30 15.19 6.38
N ASP A 149 -9.45 14.65 6.77
CA ASP A 149 -9.54 13.74 7.92
C ASP A 149 -9.10 12.30 7.60
N LEU A 150 -8.96 11.97 6.30
CA LEU A 150 -8.58 10.63 5.82
C LEU A 150 -7.07 10.48 5.60
N GLY A 151 -6.30 11.57 5.66
CA GLY A 151 -4.87 11.58 5.41
C GLY A 151 -4.03 11.37 6.67
N ARG A 152 -3.22 10.31 6.70
CA ARG A 152 -2.17 10.09 7.74
C ARG A 152 -1.28 11.33 7.93
N THR A 153 -1.06 12.11 6.87
CA THR A 153 -0.28 13.36 6.85
C THR A 153 -0.98 14.50 7.59
N ASN A 154 -2.31 14.65 7.50
CA ASN A 154 -3.02 15.73 8.19
C ASN A 154 -3.02 15.54 9.71
N SER A 155 -3.14 14.29 10.18
CA SER A 155 -2.96 13.95 11.60
C SER A 155 -1.57 14.36 12.13
N LEU A 156 -0.52 14.16 11.32
CA LEU A 156 0.85 14.55 11.69
C LEU A 156 1.07 16.07 11.72
N LEU A 157 0.29 16.82 10.95
CA LEU A 157 0.35 18.29 10.87
C LEU A 157 -0.65 19.00 11.82
N SER A 158 -1.39 18.26 12.64
CA SER A 158 -2.41 18.80 13.56
C SER A 158 -1.91 19.84 14.57
N PHE A 159 -0.60 19.92 14.81
CA PHE A 159 0.02 20.94 15.65
C PHE A 159 0.09 22.32 14.98
N LEU A 160 -0.17 22.40 13.67
CA LEU A 160 -0.15 23.63 12.89
C LEU A 160 -1.58 24.18 12.69
N PRO A 161 -1.74 25.51 12.76
CA PRO A 161 -3.01 26.15 12.40
C PRO A 161 -3.32 25.95 10.90
N ALA A 162 -4.60 26.09 10.52
CA ALA A 162 -5.09 25.73 9.20
C ALA A 162 -4.43 26.53 8.06
N ASP A 163 -4.19 27.82 8.28
CA ASP A 163 -3.48 28.72 7.37
C ASP A 163 -2.05 28.24 7.07
N ARG A 164 -1.31 27.79 8.10
CA ARG A 164 0.05 27.25 7.92
C ARG A 164 0.06 25.89 7.24
N ARG A 165 -0.92 25.03 7.54
CA ARG A 165 -1.07 23.74 6.82
C ARG A 165 -1.32 23.96 5.33
N GLU A 166 -2.17 24.92 5.00
CA GLU A 166 -2.45 25.31 3.62
C GLU A 166 -1.21 25.92 2.95
N GLN A 167 -0.46 26.77 3.65
CA GLN A 167 0.80 27.32 3.14
C GLN A 167 1.82 26.21 2.85
N LEU A 168 1.97 25.22 3.73
CA LEU A 168 2.83 24.07 3.49
C LEU A 168 2.40 23.27 2.28
N ARG A 169 1.10 22.99 2.17
CA ARG A 169 0.54 22.24 1.03
C ARG A 169 0.92 22.91 -0.29
N ARG A 170 0.79 24.25 -0.38
CA ARG A 170 1.18 25.02 -1.57
C ARG A 170 2.67 24.89 -1.88
N ILE A 171 3.53 25.06 -0.87
CA ILE A 171 4.99 24.88 -1.05
C ILE A 171 5.29 23.46 -1.57
N GLU A 172 4.69 22.44 -0.97
CA GLU A 172 4.90 21.06 -1.40
C GLU A 172 4.41 20.81 -2.83
N GLU A 173 3.28 21.37 -3.21
CA GLU A 173 2.73 21.31 -4.57
C GLU A 173 3.65 21.98 -5.58
N ASP A 174 4.06 23.23 -5.33
CA ASP A 174 4.95 24.00 -6.21
C ASP A 174 6.26 23.27 -6.47
N TYR A 175 6.92 22.78 -5.41
CA TYR A 175 8.17 22.03 -5.57
C TYR A 175 7.96 20.64 -6.18
N SER A 176 6.84 19.97 -5.90
CA SER A 176 6.48 18.71 -6.57
C SER A 176 6.31 18.92 -8.07
N GLU A 177 5.72 20.05 -8.47
CA GLU A 177 5.57 20.42 -9.88
C GLU A 177 6.93 20.69 -10.53
N LEU A 178 7.78 21.51 -9.92
CA LEU A 178 9.12 21.80 -10.43
C LEU A 178 9.96 20.53 -10.57
N MET A 179 9.95 19.65 -9.56
CA MET A 179 10.66 18.38 -9.63
C MET A 179 10.08 17.46 -10.71
N SER A 180 8.75 17.40 -10.85
CA SER A 180 8.08 16.62 -11.90
C SER A 180 8.44 17.10 -13.30
N GLU A 181 8.66 18.40 -13.51
CA GLU A 181 9.17 18.93 -14.79
C GLU A 181 10.57 18.43 -15.09
N VAL A 182 11.48 18.47 -14.12
CA VAL A 182 12.85 17.97 -14.31
C VAL A 182 12.84 16.47 -14.62
N TYR A 183 12.06 15.66 -13.90
CA TYR A 183 11.89 14.23 -14.22
C TYR A 183 11.26 14.02 -15.60
N GLY A 184 10.31 14.88 -15.99
CA GLY A 184 9.68 14.83 -17.28
C GLY A 184 10.61 15.19 -18.44
N GLU A 185 11.52 16.14 -18.25
CA GLU A 185 12.54 16.52 -19.25
C GLU A 185 13.61 15.45 -19.39
N ALA A 186 14.06 14.86 -18.28
CA ALA A 186 15.01 13.75 -18.26
C ALA A 186 14.46 12.49 -18.97
N GLY A 187 13.14 12.27 -18.92
CA GLY A 187 12.52 11.08 -19.49
C GLY A 187 13.10 9.80 -18.88
N ASN A 188 13.64 8.90 -19.71
CA ASN A 188 14.27 7.66 -19.26
C ASN A 188 15.75 7.81 -18.89
N VAL A 189 16.40 8.94 -19.21
CA VAL A 189 17.83 9.15 -19.02
C VAL A 189 18.07 10.44 -18.24
N GLN A 190 18.41 10.30 -16.96
CA GLN A 190 18.73 11.44 -16.11
C GLN A 190 20.19 11.87 -16.29
N LEU A 191 20.39 13.13 -16.68
CA LEU A 191 21.73 13.72 -16.83
C LEU A 191 22.28 14.23 -15.47
N PRO A 192 23.60 14.42 -15.33
CA PRO A 192 24.19 15.02 -14.13
C PRO A 192 23.58 16.39 -13.78
N SER A 193 23.32 17.23 -14.78
CA SER A 193 22.68 18.54 -14.59
C SER A 193 21.26 18.45 -14.02
N ASP A 194 20.50 17.39 -14.36
CA ASP A 194 19.15 17.19 -13.82
C ASP A 194 19.21 16.82 -12.34
N ARG A 195 20.24 16.06 -11.93
CA ARG A 195 20.48 15.72 -10.52
C ARG A 195 20.83 16.96 -9.71
N GLU A 196 21.66 17.84 -10.25
CA GLU A 196 22.01 19.12 -9.60
C GLU A 196 20.78 20.01 -9.43
N LYS A 197 19.95 20.14 -10.48
CA LYS A 197 18.66 20.86 -10.41
C LYS A 197 17.76 20.28 -9.32
N LEU A 198 17.59 18.96 -9.27
CA LEU A 198 16.73 18.32 -8.28
C LEU A 198 17.27 18.48 -6.85
N LYS A 199 18.60 18.43 -6.67
CA LYS A 199 19.25 18.71 -5.38
C LYS A 199 19.01 20.16 -4.94
N LEU A 200 19.11 21.11 -5.87
CA LEU A 200 18.82 22.52 -5.60
C LEU A 200 17.36 22.69 -5.19
N LEU A 201 16.41 22.17 -5.97
CA LEU A 201 14.97 22.23 -5.68
C LEU A 201 14.64 21.63 -4.30
N GLN A 202 15.27 20.51 -3.93
CA GLN A 202 15.08 19.93 -2.60
C GLN A 202 15.60 20.85 -1.48
N THR A 203 16.75 21.49 -1.68
CA THR A 203 17.35 22.41 -0.71
C THR A 203 16.50 23.66 -0.55
N GLU A 204 16.01 24.22 -1.66
CA GLU A 204 15.14 25.39 -1.65
C GLU A 204 13.78 25.06 -1.01
N LYS A 205 13.21 23.89 -1.31
CA LYS A 205 12.00 23.38 -0.64
C LYS A 205 12.17 23.37 0.87
N GLU A 206 13.27 22.80 1.37
CA GLU A 206 13.53 22.72 2.81
C GLU A 206 13.69 24.10 3.44
N ARG A 207 14.36 25.03 2.76
CA ARG A 207 14.50 26.43 3.20
C ARG A 207 13.15 27.12 3.29
N ASP A 208 12.31 26.98 2.27
CA ASP A 208 11.02 27.67 2.19
C ASP A 208 10.03 27.10 3.23
N ILE A 209 10.05 25.78 3.47
CA ILE A 209 9.30 25.16 4.58
C ILE A 209 9.80 25.68 5.93
N ALA A 210 11.11 25.77 6.14
CA ALA A 210 11.68 26.30 7.38
C ALA A 210 11.28 27.77 7.62
N ALA A 211 11.31 28.59 6.56
CA ALA A 211 10.89 29.99 6.62
C ALA A 211 9.39 30.14 6.91
N ALA A 212 8.54 29.29 6.33
CA ALA A 212 7.09 29.32 6.55
C ALA A 212 6.69 28.88 7.97
N LEU A 213 7.41 27.93 8.55
CA LEU A 213 7.09 27.38 9.88
C LEU A 213 7.68 28.18 11.03
N GLY A 214 8.85 28.78 10.84
CA GLY A 214 9.68 29.26 11.96
C GLY A 214 10.37 28.10 12.69
N PRO A 215 11.35 28.39 13.55
CA PRO A 215 12.29 27.39 14.07
C PRO A 215 11.61 26.29 14.92
N GLU A 216 10.72 26.64 15.85
CA GLU A 216 10.10 25.67 16.75
C GLU A 216 9.11 24.75 16.01
N ALA A 217 8.30 25.32 15.10
CA ALA A 217 7.34 24.54 14.34
C ALA A 217 8.04 23.70 13.26
N TYR A 218 9.17 24.16 12.72
CA TYR A 218 10.00 23.38 11.80
C TYR A 218 10.63 22.17 12.50
N GLU A 219 11.09 22.30 13.74
CA GLU A 219 11.57 21.14 14.52
C GLU A 219 10.45 20.10 14.71
N GLN A 220 9.26 20.52 15.10
CA GLN A 220 8.10 19.64 15.23
C GLN A 220 7.71 19.00 13.89
N TYR A 221 7.80 19.75 12.80
CA TYR A 221 7.59 19.23 11.45
C TYR A 221 8.61 18.15 11.12
N LEU A 222 9.90 18.36 11.38
CA LEU A 222 10.95 17.36 11.14
C LEU A 222 10.70 16.08 11.96
N LEU A 223 10.35 16.22 13.25
CA LEU A 223 10.03 15.08 14.12
C LEU A 223 8.78 14.33 13.70
N ARG A 224 7.89 14.92 12.90
CA ARG A 224 6.59 14.32 12.55
C ARG A 224 6.51 13.90 11.10
N VAL A 225 7.15 14.59 10.17
CA VAL A 225 6.89 14.42 8.73
C VAL A 225 8.14 14.03 7.95
N SER A 226 9.33 14.30 8.47
CA SER A 226 10.58 14.02 7.73
C SER A 226 10.73 12.54 7.34
N PRO A 227 11.51 12.25 6.28
CA PRO A 227 11.87 10.88 5.92
C PRO A 227 12.49 10.09 7.09
N THR A 228 13.35 10.75 7.87
CA THR A 228 13.95 10.23 9.11
C THR A 228 12.88 9.81 10.11
N ALA A 229 11.90 10.67 10.39
CA ALA A 229 10.79 10.36 11.29
C ALA A 229 9.94 9.18 10.79
N GLY A 230 9.68 9.14 9.48
CA GLY A 230 9.00 8.01 8.83
C GLY A 230 9.75 6.69 8.99
N ASN A 231 11.06 6.68 8.77
CA ASN A 231 11.92 5.51 8.94
C ASN A 231 11.86 4.99 10.39
N ILE A 232 11.99 5.88 11.37
CA ILE A 232 11.95 5.51 12.79
C ILE A 232 10.60 4.93 13.18
N ARG A 233 9.48 5.56 12.79
CA ARG A 233 8.15 5.02 13.08
C ARG A 233 7.95 3.63 12.48
N ASN A 234 8.42 3.42 11.25
CA ASN A 234 8.28 2.14 10.58
C ASN A 234 9.14 1.04 11.22
N ARG A 235 10.36 1.36 11.65
CA ARG A 235 11.31 0.37 12.19
C ARG A 235 11.24 0.15 13.69
N TYR A 236 10.98 1.21 14.46
CA TYR A 236 11.11 1.19 15.91
C TYR A 236 9.84 1.67 16.63
N GLY A 237 8.81 2.12 15.90
CA GLY A 237 7.62 2.75 16.50
C GLY A 237 6.91 1.87 17.54
N ALA A 238 6.84 0.55 17.33
CA ALA A 238 6.23 -0.37 18.29
C ALA A 238 7.10 -0.62 19.54
N ALA A 239 8.38 -0.32 19.48
CA ALA A 239 9.35 -0.57 20.56
C ALA A 239 9.57 0.65 21.45
N ILE A 240 9.43 1.86 20.91
CA ILE A 240 9.63 3.12 21.63
C ILE A 240 8.53 3.31 22.67
N LYS A 241 8.89 3.59 23.92
CA LYS A 241 7.94 3.75 25.04
C LYS A 241 7.50 5.18 25.28
N ASP A 242 8.36 6.15 24.97
CA ASP A 242 8.14 7.57 25.25
C ASP A 242 8.81 8.50 24.21
N GLU A 243 8.49 9.79 24.28
CA GLU A 243 9.02 10.81 23.36
C GLU A 243 10.51 11.08 23.57
N ALA A 244 11.06 10.87 24.77
CA ALA A 244 12.47 11.09 25.03
C ALA A 244 13.33 10.08 24.27
N GLN A 245 12.95 8.80 24.31
CA GLN A 245 13.56 7.75 23.49
C GLN A 245 13.42 8.06 22.00
N TYR A 246 12.24 8.51 21.57
CA TYR A 246 12.00 8.89 20.17
C TYR A 246 12.98 9.98 19.70
N ARG A 247 13.11 11.07 20.46
CA ARG A 247 14.00 12.20 20.13
C ARG A 247 15.47 11.80 20.08
N GLN A 248 15.92 10.92 20.98
CA GLN A 248 17.29 10.39 20.95
C GLN A 248 17.56 9.57 19.68
N ILE A 249 16.66 8.63 19.35
CA ILE A 249 16.77 7.82 18.12
C ILE A 249 16.68 8.71 16.88
N PHE A 250 15.84 9.74 16.91
CA PHE A 250 15.73 10.73 15.85
C PHE A 250 17.03 11.48 15.61
N ALA A 251 17.68 12.00 16.66
CA ALA A 251 18.97 12.68 16.52
C ALA A 251 20.04 11.76 15.93
N LEU A 252 20.11 10.50 16.37
CA LEU A 252 21.05 9.49 15.85
C LEU A 252 20.81 9.20 14.36
N GLN A 253 19.56 8.90 13.98
CA GLN A 253 19.21 8.61 12.58
C GLN A 253 19.40 9.84 11.70
N LYS A 254 19.02 11.03 12.18
CA LYS A 254 19.19 12.27 11.41
C LYS A 254 20.67 12.55 11.14
N ALA A 255 21.54 12.42 12.13
CA ALA A 255 22.98 12.60 11.94
C ALA A 255 23.57 11.63 10.90
N PHE A 256 23.05 10.39 10.88
CA PHE A 256 23.40 9.42 9.83
C PHE A 256 22.87 9.84 8.46
N ASP A 257 21.58 10.21 8.36
CA ASP A 257 20.92 10.59 7.11
C ASP A 257 21.56 11.86 6.50
N ASP A 258 21.92 12.84 7.32
CA ASP A 258 22.60 14.08 6.89
C ASP A 258 23.98 13.76 6.27
N ARG A 259 24.71 12.78 6.84
CA ARG A 259 26.04 12.37 6.35
C ARG A 259 25.97 11.43 5.14
N PHE A 260 25.02 10.52 5.12
CA PHE A 260 24.90 9.45 4.13
C PHE A 260 23.65 9.57 3.27
N SER A 261 23.18 10.80 3.06
CA SER A 261 21.92 11.09 2.37
C SER A 261 21.67 10.14 1.21
N THR A 262 20.54 9.44 1.33
CA THR A 262 20.09 8.40 0.40
C THR A 262 19.40 8.99 -0.83
N GLY A 263 19.62 10.29 -1.09
CA GLY A 263 19.00 11.00 -2.18
C GLY A 263 19.20 10.29 -3.51
N TYR A 264 18.13 10.23 -4.30
CA TYR A 264 18.07 9.70 -5.67
C TYR A 264 19.06 10.35 -6.66
N PHE A 265 19.83 11.34 -6.20
CA PHE A 265 20.68 12.23 -6.97
C PHE A 265 22.19 11.98 -6.76
N ARG A 266 22.57 10.99 -5.95
CA ARG A 266 23.99 10.67 -5.70
C ARG A 266 24.56 9.82 -6.82
N GLU A 267 25.82 10.10 -7.17
CA GLU A 267 26.62 9.22 -8.02
C GLU A 267 26.74 7.82 -7.42
N THR A 268 27.05 6.83 -8.25
CA THR A 268 27.33 5.46 -7.80
C THR A 268 28.41 5.52 -6.72
N PRO A 269 28.12 5.11 -5.47
CA PRO A 269 29.08 5.27 -4.38
C PRO A 269 30.33 4.44 -4.65
N THR A 270 31.51 5.01 -4.37
CA THR A 270 32.80 4.31 -4.43
C THR A 270 32.85 3.13 -3.45
N ALA A 271 33.82 2.23 -3.62
CA ALA A 271 33.98 1.10 -2.70
C ALA A 271 34.20 1.56 -1.25
N ASP A 272 34.98 2.62 -1.06
CA ASP A 272 35.29 3.20 0.25
C ASP A 272 34.07 3.89 0.86
N GLU A 273 33.28 4.62 0.08
CA GLU A 273 32.02 5.21 0.56
C GLU A 273 31.00 4.15 0.96
N ARG A 274 30.91 3.04 0.21
CA ARG A 274 30.06 1.90 0.58
C ARG A 274 30.53 1.28 1.90
N GLN A 275 31.83 1.16 2.12
CA GLN A 275 32.38 0.63 3.37
C GLN A 275 32.11 1.58 4.54
N ALA A 276 32.44 2.87 4.39
CA ALA A 276 32.18 3.89 5.41
C ALA A 276 30.70 3.95 5.80
N ARG A 277 29.80 3.81 4.82
CA ARG A 277 28.36 3.71 5.08
C ARG A 277 27.99 2.46 5.87
N ARG A 278 28.51 1.28 5.50
CA ARG A 278 28.27 0.04 6.26
C ARG A 278 28.71 0.14 7.72
N ASP A 279 29.90 0.69 7.95
CA ASP A 279 30.45 0.86 9.29
C ASP A 279 29.60 1.84 10.12
N ALA A 280 29.16 2.94 9.49
CA ALA A 280 28.25 3.89 10.13
C ALA A 280 26.85 3.32 10.38
N GLU A 281 26.31 2.48 9.48
CA GLU A 281 25.04 1.78 9.69
C GLU A 281 25.13 0.83 10.89
N TYR A 282 26.25 0.12 11.05
CA TYR A 282 26.51 -0.73 12.20
C TYR A 282 26.58 0.07 13.50
N GLN A 283 27.32 1.18 13.52
CA GLN A 283 27.43 2.06 14.69
C GLN A 283 26.08 2.71 15.06
N LEU A 284 25.31 3.15 14.07
CA LEU A 284 23.97 3.69 14.26
C LEU A 284 23.07 2.65 14.92
N GLN A 285 23.10 1.42 14.42
CA GLN A 285 22.32 0.33 14.97
C GLN A 285 22.68 -0.02 16.41
N GLN A 286 23.99 -0.03 16.74
CA GLN A 286 24.43 -0.22 18.12
C GLN A 286 23.97 0.91 19.03
N SER A 287 24.03 2.16 18.55
CA SER A 287 23.60 3.33 19.32
C SER A 287 22.09 3.31 19.57
N ILE A 288 21.28 2.95 18.58
CA ILE A 288 19.84 2.77 18.73
C ILE A 288 19.54 1.62 19.69
N ALA A 289 20.27 0.50 19.60
CA ALA A 289 20.10 -0.63 20.51
C ALA A 289 20.45 -0.28 21.96
N ALA A 290 21.43 0.61 22.19
CA ALA A 290 21.75 1.11 23.53
C ALA A 290 20.62 1.97 24.11
N VAL A 291 19.95 2.79 23.29
CA VAL A 291 18.80 3.61 23.71
C VAL A 291 17.56 2.76 24.03
N LEU A 292 17.28 1.75 23.20
CA LEU A 292 16.12 0.87 23.35
C LEU A 292 16.33 -0.26 24.36
N GLY A 293 17.56 -0.70 24.57
CA GLY A 293 17.85 -1.91 25.33
C GLY A 293 17.37 -3.20 24.66
N PRO A 294 17.73 -4.37 25.22
CA PRO A 294 17.54 -5.67 24.57
C PRO A 294 16.06 -6.04 24.37
N GLU A 295 15.20 -5.77 25.35
CA GLU A 295 13.77 -6.15 25.28
C GLU A 295 13.03 -5.35 24.20
N GLN A 296 13.18 -4.02 24.18
CA GLN A 296 12.52 -3.18 23.17
C GLN A 296 13.10 -3.45 21.77
N MET A 297 14.38 -3.79 21.68
CA MET A 297 14.99 -4.22 20.42
C MET A 297 14.36 -5.50 19.87
N GLN A 298 14.00 -6.46 20.71
CA GLN A 298 13.27 -7.65 20.26
C GLN A 298 11.84 -7.29 19.80
N VAL A 299 11.17 -6.35 20.47
CA VAL A 299 9.86 -5.83 20.01
C VAL A 299 9.99 -5.20 18.63
N ALA A 300 11.02 -4.37 18.42
CA ALA A 300 11.30 -3.75 17.12
C ALA A 300 11.51 -4.83 16.06
N GLN A 301 12.35 -5.83 16.31
CA GLN A 301 12.61 -6.93 15.39
C GLN A 301 11.33 -7.70 15.02
N ARG A 302 10.52 -8.10 16.01
CA ARG A 302 9.25 -8.80 15.77
C ARG A 302 8.25 -7.95 14.99
N SER A 303 8.15 -6.66 15.29
CA SER A 303 7.20 -5.76 14.60
C SER A 303 7.53 -5.56 13.11
N ASN A 304 8.81 -5.70 12.73
CA ASN A 304 9.24 -5.66 11.33
C ASN A 304 9.14 -7.01 10.62
N ASP A 305 9.11 -8.12 11.36
CA ASP A 305 8.99 -9.47 10.82
C ASP A 305 7.62 -9.65 10.12
N PHE A 306 7.64 -10.02 8.84
CA PHE A 306 6.44 -10.23 8.04
C PHE A 306 5.59 -11.41 8.53
N GLU A 307 6.21 -12.49 8.99
CA GLU A 307 5.50 -13.66 9.51
C GLU A 307 4.79 -13.31 10.82
N TYR A 308 5.47 -12.57 11.72
CA TYR A 308 4.86 -12.13 12.98
C TYR A 308 3.70 -11.15 12.76
N ARG A 309 3.82 -10.22 11.80
CA ARG A 309 2.70 -9.36 11.37
C ARG A 309 1.51 -10.16 10.81
N THR A 310 1.80 -11.19 10.01
CA THR A 310 0.76 -12.09 9.49
C THR A 310 0.04 -12.84 10.61
N LEU A 311 0.79 -13.37 11.59
CA LEU A 311 0.22 -14.04 12.76
C LEU A 311 -0.65 -13.11 13.61
N THR A 312 -0.20 -11.87 13.81
CA THR A 312 -0.97 -10.84 14.53
C THR A 312 -2.29 -10.55 13.80
N ALA A 313 -2.26 -10.36 12.49
CA ALA A 313 -3.46 -10.13 11.68
C ALA A 313 -4.43 -11.33 11.71
N LEU A 314 -3.92 -12.56 11.63
CA LEU A 314 -4.72 -13.78 11.74
C LEU A 314 -5.33 -13.93 13.14
N THR A 315 -4.57 -13.63 14.18
CA THR A 315 -5.02 -13.69 15.58
C THR A 315 -6.21 -12.76 15.78
N SER A 316 -6.11 -11.50 15.34
CA SER A 316 -7.21 -10.55 15.42
C SER A 316 -8.40 -10.97 14.57
N ARG A 317 -8.18 -11.40 13.32
CA ARG A 317 -9.27 -11.75 12.39
C ARG A 317 -10.06 -12.98 12.83
N LEU A 318 -9.39 -13.95 13.44
CA LEU A 318 -9.98 -15.21 13.90
C LEU A 318 -10.38 -15.16 15.39
N ASN A 319 -10.27 -13.99 16.04
CA ASN A 319 -10.54 -13.80 17.47
C ASN A 319 -9.79 -14.83 18.35
N LEU A 320 -8.54 -15.11 18.02
CA LEU A 320 -7.68 -16.02 18.78
C LEU A 320 -7.09 -15.30 20.01
N PRO A 321 -6.63 -16.05 21.03
CA PRO A 321 -6.00 -15.45 22.21
C PRO A 321 -4.82 -14.54 21.85
N ALA A 322 -4.67 -13.40 22.52
CA ALA A 322 -3.65 -12.39 22.21
C ALA A 322 -2.21 -12.93 22.21
N GLY A 323 -1.90 -13.93 23.05
CA GLY A 323 -0.57 -14.57 23.10
C GLY A 323 -0.33 -15.63 22.01
N THR A 324 -1.16 -15.70 20.98
CA THR A 324 -1.03 -16.69 19.89
C THR A 324 0.18 -16.43 18.99
N PRO A 325 0.45 -15.19 18.53
CA PRO A 325 1.63 -14.89 17.73
C PRO A 325 2.93 -15.28 18.42
N GLU A 326 3.11 -14.94 19.71
CA GLU A 326 4.31 -15.23 20.49
C GLU A 326 4.54 -16.74 20.64
N ARG A 327 3.47 -17.49 20.90
CA ARG A 327 3.55 -18.96 21.02
C ARG A 327 4.03 -19.60 19.73
N ILE A 328 3.47 -19.18 18.59
CA ILE A 328 3.87 -19.73 17.27
C ILE A 328 5.28 -19.28 16.90
N TYR A 329 5.62 -18.03 17.18
CA TYR A 329 6.95 -17.49 16.92
C TYR A 329 8.02 -18.22 17.75
N SER A 330 7.74 -18.53 19.01
CA SER A 330 8.63 -19.31 19.88
C SER A 330 8.73 -20.79 19.45
N ALA A 331 7.61 -21.36 18.99
CA ALA A 331 7.60 -22.73 18.44
C ALA A 331 8.47 -22.84 17.18
N ARG A 332 8.49 -21.80 16.33
CA ARG A 332 9.38 -21.72 15.17
C ARG A 332 10.84 -21.88 15.56
N ASP A 333 11.30 -21.19 16.60
CA ASP A 333 12.69 -21.30 17.07
C ASP A 333 13.01 -22.72 17.57
N THR A 334 12.04 -23.39 18.19
CA THR A 334 12.17 -24.80 18.58
C THR A 334 12.36 -25.72 17.36
N TYR A 335 11.56 -25.54 16.31
CA TYR A 335 11.72 -26.31 15.07
C TYR A 335 13.01 -25.99 14.34
N ALA A 336 13.49 -24.74 14.41
CA ALA A 336 14.78 -24.36 13.86
C ALA A 336 15.90 -25.20 14.52
N ALA A 337 15.95 -25.21 15.85
CA ALA A 337 16.94 -25.97 16.62
C ALA A 337 16.88 -27.48 16.31
N GLN A 338 15.67 -28.07 16.27
CA GLN A 338 15.50 -29.48 15.93
C GLN A 338 15.96 -29.80 14.51
N SER A 339 15.61 -28.96 13.54
CA SER A 339 16.04 -29.15 12.14
C SER A 339 17.56 -29.08 11.99
N GLN A 340 18.21 -28.18 12.73
CA GLN A 340 19.67 -28.05 12.74
C GLN A 340 20.35 -29.27 13.37
N GLN A 341 19.81 -29.81 14.47
CA GLN A 341 20.31 -31.02 15.10
C GLN A 341 20.25 -32.22 14.15
N ILE A 342 19.12 -32.41 13.43
CA ILE A 342 19.01 -33.47 12.42
C ILE A 342 20.03 -33.24 11.30
N ASN A 343 20.16 -32.00 10.84
CA ASN A 343 21.07 -31.66 9.74
C ASN A 343 22.55 -31.87 10.09
N ALA A 344 22.93 -31.64 11.34
CA ALA A 344 24.28 -31.83 11.86
C ALA A 344 24.60 -33.28 12.22
N ASN A 345 23.62 -34.18 12.24
CA ASN A 345 23.82 -35.58 12.60
C ASN A 345 24.47 -36.36 11.45
N THR A 346 25.76 -36.65 11.58
CA THR A 346 26.57 -37.39 10.59
C THR A 346 26.29 -38.89 10.57
N ALA A 347 25.59 -39.43 11.57
CA ALA A 347 25.17 -40.83 11.57
C ALA A 347 23.97 -41.11 10.63
N LEU A 348 23.30 -40.06 10.15
CA LEU A 348 22.17 -40.16 9.22
C LEU A 348 22.65 -39.94 7.78
N SER A 349 22.18 -40.76 6.83
CA SER A 349 22.38 -40.43 5.42
C SER A 349 21.67 -39.12 5.06
N ARG A 350 22.03 -38.53 3.93
CA ARG A 350 21.36 -37.34 3.41
C ARG A 350 19.85 -37.57 3.21
N GLU A 351 19.46 -38.78 2.80
CA GLU A 351 18.05 -39.14 2.59
C GLU A 351 17.32 -39.30 3.91
N GLU A 352 17.93 -39.94 4.93
CA GLU A 352 17.36 -39.97 6.29
C GLU A 352 17.17 -38.56 6.86
N ARG A 353 18.17 -37.68 6.74
CA ARG A 353 18.07 -36.29 7.21
C ARG A 353 16.90 -35.57 6.55
N THR A 354 16.79 -35.69 5.24
CA THR A 354 15.69 -35.08 4.46
C THR A 354 14.33 -35.57 4.93
N ARG A 355 14.16 -36.90 5.09
CA ARG A 355 12.90 -37.51 5.56
C ARG A 355 12.54 -37.07 6.98
N GLN A 356 13.52 -37.01 7.89
CA GLN A 356 13.27 -36.57 9.27
C GLN A 356 12.90 -35.08 9.36
N ILE A 357 13.52 -34.23 8.53
CA ILE A 357 13.16 -32.80 8.46
C ILE A 357 11.75 -32.62 7.86
N GLN A 358 11.36 -33.43 6.88
CA GLN A 358 9.99 -33.41 6.36
C GLN A 358 8.97 -33.84 7.43
N ALA A 359 9.28 -34.85 8.23
CA ALA A 359 8.44 -35.25 9.35
C ALA A 359 8.30 -34.12 10.42
N LEU A 360 9.36 -33.32 10.63
CA LEU A 360 9.24 -32.10 11.45
C LEU A 360 8.26 -31.09 10.83
N ALA A 361 8.24 -30.95 9.50
CA ALA A 361 7.31 -30.08 8.80
C ALA A 361 5.85 -30.50 9.03
N ASP A 362 5.57 -31.80 8.98
CA ASP A 362 4.22 -32.34 9.24
C ASP A 362 3.78 -32.09 10.68
N ARG A 363 4.69 -32.30 11.64
CA ARG A 363 4.44 -31.98 13.06
C ARG A 363 4.16 -30.50 13.27
N ALA A 364 4.97 -29.64 12.65
CA ALA A 364 4.79 -28.20 12.70
C ALA A 364 3.46 -27.76 12.10
N GLN A 365 3.03 -28.36 10.99
CA GLN A 365 1.73 -28.08 10.39
C GLN A 365 0.57 -28.48 11.31
N ALA A 366 0.65 -29.65 11.96
CA ALA A 366 -0.36 -30.08 12.92
C ALA A 366 -0.45 -29.15 14.14
N ASP A 367 0.70 -28.68 14.64
CA ASP A 367 0.76 -27.76 15.77
C ASP A 367 0.23 -26.36 15.41
N LEU A 368 0.49 -25.89 14.19
CA LEU A 368 -0.13 -24.68 13.64
C LEU A 368 -1.65 -24.84 13.52
N GLN A 369 -2.15 -25.98 13.01
CA GLN A 369 -3.58 -26.24 12.88
C GLN A 369 -4.29 -26.27 14.24
N ARG A 370 -3.65 -26.81 15.27
CA ARG A 370 -4.21 -26.80 16.64
C ARG A 370 -4.27 -25.39 17.23
N THR A 371 -3.33 -24.52 16.86
CA THR A 371 -3.19 -23.18 17.46
C THR A 371 -3.98 -22.12 16.71
N LEU A 372 -3.99 -22.17 15.37
CA LEU A 372 -4.64 -21.19 14.48
C LEU A 372 -5.98 -21.66 13.92
N GLY A 373 -6.34 -22.93 14.12
CA GLY A 373 -7.42 -23.58 13.37
C GLY A 373 -7.00 -23.93 11.93
N ALA A 374 -7.85 -24.66 11.22
CA ALA A 374 -7.56 -25.13 9.87
C ALA A 374 -7.35 -23.98 8.87
N GLU A 375 -8.26 -23.00 8.86
CA GLU A 375 -8.19 -21.84 7.94
C GLU A 375 -6.97 -20.97 8.23
N GLY A 376 -6.70 -20.66 9.51
CA GLY A 376 -5.57 -19.84 9.91
C GLY A 376 -4.23 -20.53 9.61
N ALA A 377 -4.12 -21.83 9.87
CA ALA A 377 -2.91 -22.59 9.56
C ALA A 377 -2.67 -22.71 8.05
N GLN A 378 -3.70 -22.97 7.25
CA GLN A 378 -3.58 -23.00 5.79
C GLN A 378 -3.12 -21.64 5.25
N THR A 379 -3.73 -20.54 5.72
CA THR A 379 -3.40 -19.18 5.28
C THR A 379 -1.96 -18.80 5.66
N TYR A 380 -1.55 -19.12 6.89
CA TYR A 380 -0.19 -18.86 7.36
C TYR A 380 0.85 -19.70 6.59
N ALA A 381 0.59 -21.00 6.42
CA ALA A 381 1.50 -21.94 5.76
C ALA A 381 1.83 -21.54 4.31
N GLN A 382 0.89 -20.95 3.58
CA GLN A 382 1.11 -20.47 2.20
C GLN A 382 2.24 -19.44 2.11
N ARG A 383 2.44 -18.64 3.16
CA ARG A 383 3.40 -17.52 3.18
C ARG A 383 4.56 -17.73 4.16
N SER A 384 4.59 -18.88 4.85
CA SER A 384 5.62 -19.20 5.85
C SER A 384 6.87 -19.73 5.17
N ASN A 385 7.98 -19.00 5.30
CA ASN A 385 9.25 -19.40 4.69
C ASN A 385 9.86 -20.59 5.42
N TRP A 386 9.79 -20.63 6.76
CA TRP A 386 10.38 -21.74 7.53
C TRP A 386 9.65 -23.06 7.30
N LEU A 387 8.32 -23.03 7.26
CA LEU A 387 7.54 -24.25 7.03
C LEU A 387 7.79 -24.79 5.62
N ASN A 388 7.89 -23.90 4.63
CA ASN A 388 8.25 -24.28 3.26
C ASN A 388 9.68 -24.84 3.16
N THR A 389 10.63 -24.30 3.93
CA THR A 389 12.00 -24.84 4.02
C THR A 389 12.02 -26.25 4.61
N LEU A 390 11.29 -26.49 5.71
CA LEU A 390 11.15 -27.83 6.30
C LEU A 390 10.47 -28.83 5.35
N LYS A 391 9.41 -28.42 4.64
CA LYS A 391 8.71 -29.27 3.66
C LYS A 391 9.63 -29.73 2.52
N ARG A 392 10.63 -28.93 2.17
CA ARG A 392 11.68 -29.29 1.19
C ARG A 392 12.77 -30.18 1.80
N GLY A 393 12.64 -30.58 3.06
CA GLY A 393 13.63 -31.39 3.79
C GLY A 393 14.93 -30.63 4.09
N THR A 394 14.88 -29.30 4.15
CA THR A 394 16.03 -28.45 4.44
C THR A 394 15.92 -27.87 5.84
N ALA A 395 17.02 -27.87 6.59
CA ALA A 395 17.05 -27.22 7.91
C ALA A 395 17.08 -25.69 7.76
N PHE A 396 16.69 -24.97 8.81
CA PHE A 396 16.70 -23.52 8.79
C PHE A 396 17.26 -22.92 10.09
N THR A 397 17.64 -21.65 10.02
CA THR A 397 18.04 -20.86 11.19
C THR A 397 17.20 -19.58 11.28
N THR A 398 16.95 -19.14 12.51
CA THR A 398 16.33 -17.85 12.84
C THR A 398 17.37 -16.84 13.35
N THR A 399 18.63 -17.25 13.49
CA THR A 399 19.76 -16.38 13.88
C THR A 399 20.64 -16.06 12.67
N SER A 400 21.04 -14.78 12.53
CA SER A 400 21.98 -14.33 11.49
C SER A 400 23.46 -14.60 11.83
N THR A 401 23.73 -15.29 12.93
CA THR A 401 25.08 -15.49 13.49
C THR A 401 25.80 -16.63 12.79
N GLY A 402 26.40 -16.32 11.65
CA GLY A 402 27.33 -17.22 10.95
C GLY A 402 28.34 -16.52 10.02
N ALA A 403 28.23 -15.21 9.80
CA ALA A 403 29.18 -14.46 8.98
C ALA A 403 29.78 -13.29 9.80
N PRO A 404 31.12 -13.22 9.99
CA PRO A 404 31.75 -12.01 10.50
C PRO A 404 31.45 -10.87 9.51
N GLY A 405 30.77 -9.82 9.98
CA GLY A 405 30.29 -8.69 9.16
C GLY A 405 28.81 -8.72 8.80
N ALA A 406 28.02 -9.69 9.28
CA ALA A 406 26.57 -9.61 9.16
C ALA A 406 26.02 -8.48 10.06
N ALA A 407 25.80 -7.31 9.46
CA ALA A 407 24.93 -6.29 10.05
C ALA A 407 23.67 -6.98 10.56
N ILE A 408 23.20 -6.61 11.76
CA ILE A 408 21.94 -7.13 12.28
C ILE A 408 20.87 -6.66 11.28
N ASN A 409 20.48 -7.55 10.38
CA ASN A 409 19.68 -7.19 9.23
C ASN A 409 18.25 -6.99 9.73
N PHE A 410 17.88 -5.75 10.11
CA PHE A 410 16.53 -5.40 10.53
C PHE A 410 15.47 -5.72 9.45
N ALA A 411 15.90 -5.97 8.22
CA ALA A 411 15.04 -6.36 7.11
C ALA A 411 14.42 -7.75 7.28
N SER A 412 14.98 -8.64 8.12
CA SER A 412 14.34 -9.87 8.61
C SER A 412 15.34 -10.62 9.51
N PRO A 413 14.96 -11.15 10.69
CA PRO A 413 15.52 -12.41 11.17
C PRO A 413 15.08 -13.50 10.18
N GLY A 414 15.70 -13.48 9.00
CA GLY A 414 15.29 -14.25 7.85
C GLY A 414 15.52 -15.71 8.17
N VAL A 415 14.46 -16.51 8.01
CA VAL A 415 14.57 -17.95 7.87
C VAL A 415 15.58 -18.21 6.76
N ALA A 416 16.79 -18.60 7.12
CA ALA A 416 17.83 -18.94 6.16
C ALA A 416 17.97 -20.46 6.09
N PRO A 417 17.99 -21.06 4.88
CA PRO A 417 18.27 -22.48 4.74
C PRO A 417 19.69 -22.77 5.24
N VAL A 418 19.85 -23.85 5.99
CA VAL A 418 21.15 -24.35 6.43
C VAL A 418 21.58 -25.45 5.46
N PRO A 419 22.73 -25.31 4.78
CA PRO A 419 23.22 -26.34 3.88
C PRO A 419 23.47 -27.65 4.65
N PRO A 420 23.41 -28.81 3.98
CA PRO A 420 23.68 -30.08 4.63
C PRO A 420 25.08 -30.08 5.28
N GLY A 421 25.15 -30.50 6.55
CA GLY A 421 26.42 -30.75 7.22
C GLY A 421 27.24 -31.77 6.43
N LYS A 422 28.53 -31.48 6.23
CA LYS A 422 29.48 -32.37 5.55
C LYS A 422 29.57 -33.71 6.25
#